data_AF-A0A5P9B9I1-F1
#
_entry.id   AF-A0A5P9B9I1-F1
#
_cell.length_a   1.000
_cell.length_b   1.000
_cell.length_c   1.000
_cell.angle_alpha   90.00
_cell.angle_beta   90.00
_cell.angle_gamma   90.00
#
_symmetry.space_group_name_H-M   'P 1'
#
loop_
_entity.id
_entity.type
_entity.pdbx_description
1 polymer ?
#
loop_
_entity_poly.entity_id
_entity_poly.type
_entity_poly.pdbx_seq_one_letter_code
_entity_poly.pdbx_strand_id
1 'polypeptide(L)'
;MFRKLLRKKKQIEENEVRVVLPEEKFLVGDWRCEGLPCVAVLNSNLKDFEPKEIFSWHLSVIIDFDDLIENGLPSQEERDIVDPFCDKLDEEIKAGGNALFLVRETWNATRRLVWRVYDPEIAHQHLQYIVEHHRNPRPFDWHMEQDVNWEQAKWYLDQVKT
;
A
#
# COMPACT_ATOMS: atom_id res chain seq x y z
N MET A 1 29.04 -11.41 -38.74
CA MET A 1 29.66 -10.93 -37.48
C MET A 1 28.56 -10.43 -36.55
N PHE A 2 28.13 -11.24 -35.57
CA PHE A 2 27.20 -10.81 -34.52
C PHE A 2 27.90 -10.96 -33.18
N ARG A 3 28.29 -9.84 -32.55
CA ARG A 3 28.86 -9.84 -31.20
C ARG A 3 27.73 -10.10 -30.20
N LYS A 4 27.73 -11.27 -29.55
CA LYS A 4 26.94 -11.54 -28.35
C LYS A 4 27.38 -10.56 -27.26
N LEU A 5 26.53 -9.59 -26.92
CA LEU A 5 26.69 -8.78 -25.73
C LEU A 5 26.29 -9.63 -24.51
N LEU A 6 27.22 -10.44 -24.02
CA LEU A 6 27.07 -11.13 -22.74
C LEU A 6 27.18 -10.10 -21.63
N ARG A 7 26.04 -9.61 -21.14
CA ARG A 7 25.92 -8.80 -19.93
C ARG A 7 26.45 -9.65 -18.76
N LYS A 8 27.69 -9.38 -18.31
CA LYS A 8 28.27 -10.00 -17.12
C LYS A 8 27.31 -9.78 -15.95
N LYS A 9 26.84 -10.87 -15.32
CA LYS A 9 26.12 -10.78 -14.04
C LYS A 9 27.09 -10.20 -13.02
N LYS A 10 26.79 -9.01 -12.50
CA LYS A 10 27.54 -8.39 -11.40
C LYS A 10 27.52 -9.33 -10.20
N GLN A 11 28.70 -9.69 -9.69
CA GLN A 11 28.85 -10.45 -8.44
C GLN A 11 28.22 -9.63 -7.31
N ILE A 12 27.40 -10.29 -6.51
CA ILE A 12 26.71 -9.73 -5.34
C ILE A 12 27.77 -9.61 -4.24
N GLU A 13 27.92 -8.42 -3.65
CA GLU A 13 28.82 -8.19 -2.51
C GLU A 13 28.22 -8.80 -1.22
N GLU A 14 29.03 -9.04 -0.18
CA GLU A 14 28.64 -9.80 1.03
C GLU A 14 27.43 -9.25 1.82
N ASN A 15 26.94 -8.04 1.50
CA ASN A 15 25.76 -7.42 2.13
C ASN A 15 24.64 -7.01 1.14
N GLU A 16 24.70 -7.42 -0.14
CA GLU A 16 23.66 -7.11 -1.12
C GLU A 16 22.57 -8.22 -1.10
N VAL A 17 21.36 -7.87 -0.69
CA VAL A 17 20.19 -8.75 -0.81
C VAL A 17 19.42 -8.41 -2.08
N ARG A 18 19.06 -9.43 -2.85
CA ARG A 18 18.17 -9.29 -4.02
C ARG A 18 16.80 -9.82 -3.68
N VAL A 19 15.82 -8.93 -3.72
CA VAL A 19 14.42 -9.28 -3.53
C VAL A 19 13.71 -9.29 -4.88
N VAL A 20 12.92 -10.32 -5.13
CA VAL A 20 11.97 -10.34 -6.24
C VAL A 20 10.64 -9.90 -5.67
N LEU A 21 10.13 -8.77 -6.17
CA LEU A 21 8.81 -8.28 -5.74
C LEU A 21 7.73 -9.20 -6.30
N PRO A 22 6.78 -9.67 -5.47
CA PRO A 22 5.70 -10.51 -5.94
C PRO A 22 4.76 -9.70 -6.84
N GLU A 23 4.17 -10.36 -7.83
CA GLU A 23 3.03 -9.77 -8.55
C GLU A 23 1.87 -9.56 -7.59
N GLU A 24 1.08 -8.51 -7.79
CA GLU A 24 -0.08 -8.24 -6.93
C GLU A 24 -1.25 -9.14 -7.34
N LYS A 25 -1.85 -9.79 -6.35
CA LYS A 25 -3.06 -10.59 -6.53
C LYS A 25 -4.08 -10.13 -5.52
N PHE A 26 -5.22 -9.64 -6.00
CA PHE A 26 -6.20 -9.01 -5.13
C PHE A 26 -7.30 -9.98 -4.69
N LEU A 27 -7.60 -9.94 -3.39
CA LEU A 27 -8.78 -10.53 -2.79
C LEU A 27 -9.68 -9.40 -2.30
N VAL A 28 -10.95 -9.43 -2.70
CA VAL A 28 -11.97 -8.49 -2.21
C VAL A 28 -12.66 -9.13 -1.02
N GLY A 29 -12.73 -8.40 0.09
CA GLY A 29 -13.46 -8.80 1.29
C GLY A 29 -14.53 -7.77 1.66
N ASP A 30 -15.64 -8.26 2.17
CA ASP A 30 -16.72 -7.46 2.75
C ASP A 30 -17.05 -7.99 4.15
N TRP A 31 -17.12 -7.08 5.12
CA TRP A 31 -17.51 -7.42 6.49
C TRP A 31 -18.21 -6.26 7.18
N ARG A 32 -18.66 -6.47 8.42
CA ARG A 32 -19.19 -5.41 9.28
C ARG A 32 -18.21 -5.12 10.41
N CYS A 33 -17.91 -3.84 10.61
CA CYS A 33 -17.13 -3.35 11.74
C CYS A 33 -17.96 -2.28 12.46
N GLU A 34 -18.18 -2.47 13.76
CA GLU A 34 -19.04 -1.59 14.59
C GLU A 34 -20.46 -1.37 14.03
N GLY A 35 -21.00 -2.38 13.32
CA GLY A 35 -22.31 -2.31 12.69
C GLY A 35 -22.34 -1.68 11.30
N LEU A 36 -21.26 -1.04 10.86
CA LEU A 36 -21.12 -0.42 9.53
C LEU A 36 -20.45 -1.36 8.51
N PRO A 37 -20.75 -1.23 7.21
CA PRO A 37 -20.06 -2.00 6.18
C PRO A 37 -18.58 -1.57 6.07
N CYS A 38 -17.71 -2.55 5.91
CA CYS A 38 -16.32 -2.37 5.52
C CYS A 38 -16.07 -3.17 4.24
N VAL A 39 -15.43 -2.52 3.26
CA VAL A 39 -15.01 -3.16 2.01
C VAL A 39 -13.51 -3.01 1.90
N ALA A 40 -12.81 -4.11 1.62
CA ALA A 40 -11.36 -4.08 1.45
C ALA A 40 -10.88 -4.86 0.22
N VAL A 41 -9.75 -4.40 -0.31
CA VAL A 41 -8.98 -5.05 -1.36
C VAL A 41 -7.61 -5.37 -0.78
N LEU A 42 -7.29 -6.65 -0.64
CA LEU A 42 -6.07 -7.14 -0.01
C LEU A 42 -5.16 -7.77 -1.05
N ASN A 43 -3.85 -7.52 -0.97
CA ASN A 43 -2.85 -8.22 -1.77
C ASN A 43 -2.54 -9.60 -1.16
N SER A 44 -3.20 -10.64 -1.68
CA SER A 44 -3.09 -12.01 -1.17
C SER A 44 -1.69 -12.62 -1.32
N ASN A 45 -0.90 -12.16 -2.28
CA ASN A 45 0.45 -12.69 -2.51
C ASN A 45 1.44 -12.28 -1.42
N LEU A 46 1.08 -11.35 -0.53
CA LEU A 46 1.92 -10.97 0.60
C LEU A 46 1.84 -11.94 1.79
N LYS A 47 0.89 -12.90 1.80
CA LYS A 47 0.73 -13.86 2.89
C LYS A 47 2.01 -14.65 3.16
N ASP A 48 2.63 -15.14 2.08
CA ASP A 48 3.82 -15.99 2.11
C ASP A 48 5.08 -15.24 1.69
N PHE A 49 5.02 -13.90 1.65
CA PHE A 49 6.16 -13.08 1.25
C PHE A 49 7.25 -13.11 2.33
N GLU A 50 8.47 -13.36 1.87
CA GLU A 50 9.72 -13.18 2.59
C GLU A 50 10.73 -12.57 1.59
N PRO A 51 11.67 -11.72 2.01
CA PRO A 51 12.03 -11.38 3.41
C PRO A 51 11.26 -10.16 3.98
N LYS A 52 10.47 -10.36 5.04
CA LYS A 52 9.66 -9.30 5.69
C LYS A 52 10.49 -8.17 6.29
N GLU A 53 11.67 -8.50 6.81
CA GLU A 53 12.57 -7.56 7.48
C GLU A 53 13.09 -6.45 6.56
N ILE A 54 13.08 -6.69 5.24
CA ILE A 54 13.45 -5.67 4.26
C ILE A 54 12.33 -4.63 4.17
N PHE A 55 11.07 -5.04 4.12
CA PHE A 55 9.92 -4.14 4.11
C PHE A 55 9.37 -3.93 5.53
N SER A 56 10.26 -3.52 6.43
CA SER A 56 10.02 -3.48 7.87
C SER A 56 9.17 -2.30 8.33
N TRP A 57 8.80 -1.37 7.48
CA TRP A 57 7.96 -0.23 7.87
C TRP A 57 6.50 -0.45 7.51
N HIS A 58 5.61 -0.20 8.46
CA HIS A 58 4.17 -0.12 8.23
C HIS A 58 3.82 1.33 7.92
N LEU A 59 3.37 1.60 6.70
CA LEU A 59 2.82 2.90 6.33
C LEU A 59 1.32 2.75 6.15
N SER A 60 0.55 3.62 6.81
CA SER A 60 -0.87 3.77 6.53
C SER A 60 -1.26 5.21 6.28
N VAL A 61 -2.02 5.43 5.21
CA VAL A 61 -2.60 6.72 4.84
C VAL A 61 -4.11 6.62 4.99
N ILE A 62 -4.72 7.58 5.67
CA ILE A 62 -6.18 7.71 5.83
C ILE A 62 -6.64 8.93 5.04
N ILE A 63 -7.72 8.77 4.29
CA ILE A 63 -8.37 9.79 3.48
C ILE A 63 -9.82 9.88 3.93
N ASP A 64 -10.26 11.08 4.28
CA ASP A 64 -11.67 11.34 4.63
C ASP A 64 -12.51 11.56 3.38
N PHE A 65 -13.77 11.15 3.43
CA PHE A 65 -14.75 11.41 2.38
C PHE A 65 -15.67 12.57 2.74
N ASP A 66 -15.98 13.40 1.76
CA ASP A 66 -16.92 14.51 1.91
C ASP A 66 -18.36 14.10 1.57
N ASP A 67 -18.54 13.26 0.53
CA ASP A 67 -19.85 12.82 0.06
C ASP A 67 -20.09 11.32 0.24
N LEU A 68 -21.14 10.98 1.00
CA LEU A 68 -21.44 9.65 1.50
C LEU A 68 -22.85 9.21 1.10
N ILE A 69 -23.04 7.90 0.93
CA ILE A 69 -24.36 7.28 0.88
C ILE A 69 -24.80 6.84 2.29
N GLU A 70 -26.06 6.41 2.44
CA GLU A 70 -26.71 6.11 3.74
C GLU A 70 -25.95 5.17 4.68
N ASN A 71 -24.99 4.38 4.19
CA ASN A 71 -24.24 3.39 4.97
C ASN A 71 -22.78 3.80 5.28
N GLY A 72 -22.41 5.07 5.07
CA GLY A 72 -21.08 5.59 5.37
C GLY A 72 -20.00 5.21 4.34
N LEU A 73 -20.39 4.61 3.21
CA LEU A 73 -19.53 4.43 2.04
C LEU A 73 -19.55 5.70 1.17
N PRO A 74 -18.50 5.96 0.37
CA PRO A 74 -18.48 7.10 -0.54
C PRO A 74 -19.52 6.95 -1.65
N SER A 75 -20.05 8.07 -2.12
CA SER A 75 -20.88 8.12 -3.33
C SER A 75 -20.09 7.73 -4.58
N GLN A 76 -20.74 7.67 -5.75
CA GLN A 76 -19.98 7.52 -7.00
C GLN A 76 -19.15 8.76 -7.32
N GLU A 77 -19.71 9.95 -7.12
CA GLU A 77 -19.01 11.23 -7.38
C GLU A 77 -17.78 11.37 -6.47
N GLU A 78 -17.88 10.94 -5.22
CA GLU A 78 -16.76 10.92 -4.29
C GLU A 78 -15.65 9.95 -4.73
N ARG A 79 -16.03 8.77 -5.24
CA ARG A 79 -15.07 7.79 -5.77
C ARG A 79 -14.37 8.30 -7.03
N ASP A 80 -15.08 8.98 -7.91
CA ASP A 80 -14.51 9.56 -9.14
C ASP A 80 -13.42 10.61 -8.83
N ILE A 81 -13.42 11.18 -7.62
CA ILE A 81 -12.40 12.12 -7.13
C ILE A 81 -11.26 11.39 -6.40
N VAL A 82 -11.58 10.47 -5.48
CA VAL A 82 -10.60 9.87 -4.57
C VAL A 82 -9.87 8.67 -5.20
N ASP A 83 -10.54 7.85 -6.02
CA ASP A 83 -9.95 6.65 -6.62
C ASP A 83 -8.70 6.98 -7.47
N PRO A 84 -8.73 7.98 -8.38
CA PRO A 84 -7.53 8.32 -9.17
C PRO A 84 -6.35 8.80 -8.32
N PHE A 85 -6.63 9.48 -7.20
CA PHE A 85 -5.59 9.89 -6.27
C PHE A 85 -5.00 8.67 -5.53
N CYS A 86 -5.83 7.72 -5.08
CA CYS A 86 -5.37 6.49 -4.45
C CYS A 86 -4.47 5.67 -5.40
N ASP A 87 -4.89 5.51 -6.66
CA ASP A 87 -4.13 4.74 -7.65
C ASP A 87 -2.77 5.38 -7.93
N LYS A 88 -2.75 6.71 -8.11
CA LYS A 88 -1.50 7.45 -8.29
C LYS A 88 -0.58 7.37 -7.07
N LEU A 89 -1.14 7.53 -5.86
CA LEU A 89 -0.37 7.45 -4.62
C LEU A 89 0.26 6.06 -4.46
N ASP A 90 -0.47 5.01 -4.79
CA ASP A 90 0.04 3.64 -4.78
C ASP A 90 1.22 3.46 -5.76
N GLU A 91 1.11 3.97 -7.00
CA GLU A 91 2.22 3.96 -7.96
C GLU A 91 3.45 4.72 -7.45
N GLU A 92 3.26 5.91 -6.89
CA GLU A 92 4.35 6.79 -6.43
C GLU A 92 5.05 6.24 -5.17
N ILE A 93 4.30 5.67 -4.22
CA ILE A 93 4.85 5.04 -3.01
C ILE A 93 5.62 3.75 -3.36
N LYS A 94 5.16 2.97 -4.33
CA LYS A 94 5.84 1.75 -4.82
C LYS A 94 7.01 2.03 -5.76
N ALA A 95 7.18 3.27 -6.22
CA ALA A 95 8.20 3.63 -7.20
C ALA A 95 9.60 3.16 -6.79
N GLY A 96 10.37 2.65 -7.76
CA GLY A 96 11.70 2.09 -7.49
C GLY A 96 11.69 0.78 -6.69
N GLY A 97 10.52 0.18 -6.43
CA GLY A 97 10.38 -1.00 -5.60
C GLY A 97 10.39 -0.71 -4.10
N ASN A 98 10.10 0.52 -3.70
CA ASN A 98 10.21 0.97 -2.31
C ASN A 98 9.13 0.37 -1.39
N ALA A 99 8.00 -0.08 -1.93
CA ALA A 99 6.89 -0.52 -1.13
C ALA A 99 6.14 -1.70 -1.77
N LEU A 100 5.43 -2.43 -0.91
CA LEU A 100 4.48 -3.48 -1.28
C LEU A 100 3.10 -3.05 -0.82
N PHE A 101 2.15 -2.93 -1.74
CA PHE A 101 0.76 -2.65 -1.39
C PHE A 101 0.16 -3.83 -0.62
N LEU A 102 -0.40 -3.55 0.56
CA LEU A 102 -0.99 -4.55 1.45
C LEU A 102 -2.51 -4.55 1.34
N VAL A 103 -3.14 -3.42 1.63
CA VAL A 103 -4.60 -3.33 1.68
C VAL A 103 -5.09 -1.91 1.40
N ARG A 104 -6.24 -1.83 0.73
CA ARG A 104 -7.12 -0.67 0.69
C ARG A 104 -8.42 -1.06 1.39
N GLU A 105 -8.77 -0.38 2.47
CA GLU A 105 -10.05 -0.57 3.17
C GLU A 105 -10.87 0.71 3.14
N THR A 106 -12.19 0.56 3.06
CA THR A 106 -13.16 1.66 3.08
C THR A 106 -14.18 1.35 4.16
N TRP A 107 -14.23 2.22 5.17
CA TRP A 107 -15.06 2.04 6.35
C TRP A 107 -15.35 3.41 6.99
N ASN A 108 -16.61 3.61 7.36
CA ASN A 108 -17.06 4.74 8.19
C ASN A 108 -16.53 6.10 7.72
N ALA A 109 -16.90 6.51 6.51
CA ALA A 109 -16.50 7.78 5.91
C ALA A 109 -14.99 7.96 5.62
N THR A 110 -14.19 6.91 5.75
CA THR A 110 -12.76 6.96 5.47
C THR A 110 -12.32 5.87 4.50
N ARG A 111 -11.19 6.10 3.86
CA ARG A 111 -10.40 5.08 3.19
C ARG A 111 -9.01 5.04 3.74
N ARG A 112 -8.56 3.84 4.10
CA ARG A 112 -7.19 3.58 4.52
C ARG A 112 -6.45 2.79 3.45
N LEU A 113 -5.27 3.27 3.07
CA LEU A 113 -4.31 2.57 2.22
C LEU A 113 -3.11 2.16 3.08
N VAL A 114 -2.63 0.94 2.90
CA VAL A 114 -1.54 0.39 3.72
C VAL A 114 -0.48 -0.24 2.84
N TRP A 115 0.77 0.07 3.14
CA TRP A 115 1.94 -0.51 2.48
C TRP A 115 2.94 -1.06 3.50
N ARG A 116 3.72 -2.03 3.04
CA ARG A 116 4.97 -2.45 3.66
C ARG A 116 6.11 -1.76 2.94
N VAL A 117 6.89 -0.95 3.65
CA VAL A 117 7.86 -0.01 3.08
C VAL A 117 9.29 -0.42 3.43
N TYR A 118 10.18 -0.33 2.43
CA TYR A 118 11.61 -0.57 2.55
C TYR A 118 12.32 0.67 3.09
N ASP A 119 12.27 1.79 2.36
CA ASP A 119 12.85 3.07 2.77
C ASP A 119 11.73 4.03 3.22
N PRO A 120 11.60 4.28 4.54
CA PRO A 120 10.56 5.16 5.08
C PRO A 120 10.80 6.62 4.69
N GLU A 121 12.04 7.05 4.48
CA GLU A 121 12.37 8.45 4.20
C GLU A 121 11.86 8.86 2.82
N ILE A 122 12.00 7.98 1.82
CA ILE A 122 11.47 8.19 0.47
C ILE A 122 9.94 8.37 0.51
N ALA A 123 9.24 7.50 1.24
CA ALA A 123 7.79 7.57 1.37
C ALA A 123 7.37 8.84 2.15
N HIS A 124 8.06 9.15 3.24
CA HIS A 124 7.77 10.33 4.05
C HIS A 124 7.94 11.63 3.28
N GLN A 125 9.07 11.81 2.59
CA GLN A 125 9.35 12.99 1.78
C GLN A 125 8.29 13.18 0.69
N HIS A 126 7.85 12.08 0.07
CA HIS A 126 6.79 12.12 -0.93
C HIS A 126 5.45 12.57 -0.34
N LEU A 127 5.05 12.02 0.82
CA LEU A 127 3.81 12.42 1.50
C LEU A 127 3.85 13.88 1.97
N GLN A 128 4.99 14.33 2.52
CA GLN A 128 5.19 15.75 2.88
C GLN A 128 5.02 16.65 1.66
N TYR A 129 5.61 16.29 0.52
CA TYR A 129 5.47 17.03 -0.72
C TYR A 129 4.00 17.17 -1.14
N ILE A 130 3.18 16.13 -0.99
CA ILE A 130 1.74 16.18 -1.29
C ILE A 130 1.04 17.21 -0.40
N VAL A 131 1.28 17.20 0.92
CA VAL A 131 0.67 18.16 1.87
C VAL A 131 1.07 19.59 1.52
N GLU A 132 2.38 19.84 1.41
CA GLU A 132 2.95 21.18 1.26
C GLU A 132 2.48 21.87 -0.03
N HIS A 133 2.14 21.07 -1.04
CA HIS A 133 1.68 21.55 -2.34
C HIS A 133 0.17 21.37 -2.56
N HIS A 134 -0.59 21.00 -1.51
CA HIS A 134 -2.04 20.81 -1.55
C HIS A 134 -2.49 19.91 -2.71
N ARG A 135 -1.79 18.79 -2.92
CA ARG A 135 -2.03 17.86 -4.04
C ARG A 135 -3.01 16.73 -3.72
N ASN A 136 -3.53 16.71 -2.50
CA ASN A 136 -4.57 15.79 -2.04
C ASN A 136 -5.97 16.38 -2.32
N PRO A 137 -6.92 15.60 -2.86
CA PRO A 137 -8.27 16.08 -3.15
C PRO A 137 -9.18 16.18 -1.91
N ARG A 138 -8.77 15.57 -0.80
CA ARG A 138 -9.51 15.43 0.45
C ARG A 138 -8.58 15.53 1.66
N PRO A 139 -9.09 15.80 2.88
CA PRO A 139 -8.31 15.69 4.09
C PRO A 139 -7.60 14.34 4.15
N PHE A 140 -6.32 14.38 4.52
CA PHE A 140 -5.48 13.19 4.54
C PHE A 140 -4.47 13.28 5.68
N ASP A 141 -4.27 12.14 6.33
CA ASP A 141 -3.28 11.95 7.38
C ASP A 141 -2.53 10.64 7.13
N TRP A 142 -1.32 10.50 7.68
CA TRP A 142 -0.58 9.25 7.61
C TRP A 142 0.14 8.93 8.92
N HIS A 143 0.30 7.64 9.15
CA HIS A 143 1.09 7.08 10.24
C HIS A 143 2.11 6.11 9.67
N MET A 144 3.34 6.18 10.16
CA MET A 144 4.41 5.30 9.73
C MET A 144 5.22 4.84 10.93
N GLU A 145 5.37 3.53 11.09
CA GLU A 145 6.12 2.94 12.20
C GLU A 145 6.86 1.67 11.78
N GLN A 146 7.94 1.37 12.50
CA GLN A 146 8.70 0.17 12.24
C GLN A 146 8.01 -1.05 12.84
N ASP A 147 7.82 -2.07 12.01
CA ASP A 147 7.12 -3.32 12.29
C ASP A 147 7.83 -4.47 11.53
N VAL A 148 9.03 -4.84 11.99
CA VAL A 148 9.92 -5.81 11.31
C VAL A 148 9.22 -7.14 11.02
N ASN A 149 8.37 -7.61 11.94
CA ASN A 149 7.71 -8.91 11.85
C ASN A 149 6.32 -8.85 11.20
N TRP A 150 5.90 -7.66 10.73
CA TRP A 150 4.59 -7.45 10.12
C TRP A 150 3.41 -7.79 11.04
N GLU A 151 3.53 -7.52 12.34
CA GLU A 151 2.49 -7.80 13.33
C GLU A 151 1.19 -7.06 13.00
N GLN A 152 1.29 -5.83 12.48
CA GLN A 152 0.11 -5.05 12.08
C GLN A 152 -0.54 -5.56 10.79
N ALA A 153 0.20 -6.30 9.95
CA ALA A 153 -0.35 -6.87 8.73
C ALA A 153 -1.08 -8.19 9.01
N LYS A 154 -0.78 -8.86 10.14
CA LYS A 154 -1.20 -10.23 10.44
C LYS A 154 -2.70 -10.45 10.28
N TRP A 155 -3.53 -9.56 10.85
CA TRP A 155 -4.98 -9.69 10.76
C TRP A 155 -5.47 -9.72 9.31
N TYR A 156 -4.91 -8.88 8.43
CA TYR A 156 -5.23 -8.86 7.00
C TYR A 156 -4.77 -10.14 6.30
N LEU A 157 -3.54 -10.58 6.56
CA LEU A 157 -2.96 -11.78 5.93
C LEU A 157 -3.69 -13.06 6.34
N ASP A 158 -4.21 -13.13 7.57
CA ASP A 158 -5.02 -14.25 8.06
C ASP A 158 -6.38 -14.35 7.35
N GLN A 159 -6.87 -13.27 6.73
CA GLN A 159 -8.11 -13.31 5.93
C GLN A 159 -7.94 -14.03 4.58
N VAL A 160 -6.69 -14.17 4.11
CA VAL A 160 -6.39 -14.82 2.84
C VAL A 160 -6.54 -16.33 3.01
N LYS A 161 -7.66 -16.89 2.55
CA LYS A 161 -7.90 -18.34 2.55
C LYS A 161 -7.04 -19.01 1.47
N THR A 162 -6.28 -20.02 1.87
CA THR A 162 -5.49 -20.90 1.00
C THR A 162 -6.33 -22.04 0.43
#